data_AF-G9KYQ8-F1
#
_entry.id   AF-G9KYQ8-F1
#
_cell.length_a   1.000
_cell.length_b   1.000
_cell.length_c   1.000
_cell.angle_alpha   90.00
_cell.angle_beta   90.00
_cell.angle_gamma   90.00
#
_symmetry.space_group_name_H-M   'P 1'
#
loop_
_entity.id
_entity.type
_entity.pdbx_description
1 polymer ?
#
loop_
_entity_poly.entity_id
_entity_poly.type
_entity_poly.pdbx_seq_one_letter_code
_entity_poly.pdbx_strand_id
1 'polypeptide(L)'
;IDFRYSQFYMEDSFCHYNMFNHHFFDGKAALEVCRTFLQEDKGEGVIMVTDPPFGGLVEPLAVTFKKLIAMWKEGQSQDSSQKELPIFWIFPYFFEFRIRQFFPSFCMLDYQVDYDNHALYKHGKTGRKQSPVRIFTNIPPNKIILPSEEGYRFCPLCQRYVSLENQHCEHCNSCTSKDGRKWNHCFLCKKCVKPSWI
;
A
#
# COMPACT_ATOMS: atom_id res chain seq x y z
N ILE A 1 6.61 4.96 -16.56
CA ILE A 1 7.86 5.73 -16.77
C ILE A 1 8.90 4.95 -17.56
N ASP A 2 9.03 3.64 -17.36
CA ASP A 2 9.92 2.82 -18.18
C ASP A 2 9.27 2.55 -19.55
N PHE A 3 9.66 3.32 -20.56
CA PHE A 3 9.10 3.22 -21.91
C PHE A 3 9.42 1.89 -22.59
N ARG A 4 10.39 1.10 -22.10
CA ARG A 4 10.76 -0.19 -22.71
C ARG A 4 9.58 -1.17 -22.73
N TYR A 5 8.63 -1.02 -21.80
CA TYR A 5 7.42 -1.84 -21.75
C TYR A 5 6.43 -1.58 -22.89
N SER A 6 6.52 -0.42 -23.58
CA SER A 6 5.61 -0.11 -24.70
C SER A 6 5.80 -1.05 -25.89
N GLN A 7 6.91 -1.78 -25.95
CA GLN A 7 7.19 -2.76 -27.01
C GLN A 7 6.48 -4.10 -26.78
N PHE A 8 6.02 -4.36 -25.55
CA PHE A 8 5.41 -5.63 -25.18
C PHE A 8 3.89 -5.54 -24.98
N TYR A 9 3.37 -4.33 -24.77
CA TYR A 9 1.96 -4.09 -24.45
C TYR A 9 1.33 -3.12 -25.45
N MET A 10 0.08 -3.41 -25.81
CA MET A 10 -0.74 -2.52 -26.63
C MET A 10 -1.21 -1.30 -25.83
N GLU A 11 -1.73 -0.30 -26.52
CA GLU A 11 -2.15 0.99 -25.93
C GLU A 11 -3.28 0.84 -24.89
N ASP A 12 -4.07 -0.23 -24.96
CA ASP A 12 -5.12 -0.58 -23.98
C ASP A 12 -4.57 -1.11 -22.64
N SER A 13 -3.32 -1.55 -22.63
CA SER A 13 -2.68 -2.27 -21.52
C SER A 13 -1.49 -1.50 -20.94
N PHE A 14 -0.99 -0.47 -21.63
CA PHE A 14 0.14 0.34 -21.18
C PHE A 14 -0.02 1.81 -21.55
N CYS A 15 0.28 2.69 -20.59
CA CYS A 15 0.42 4.13 -20.81
C CYS A 15 1.81 4.58 -20.34
N HIS A 16 2.54 5.32 -21.18
CA HIS A 16 3.76 5.95 -20.71
C HIS A 16 3.38 7.10 -19.75
N TYR A 17 3.59 6.84 -18.45
CA TYR A 17 3.09 7.69 -17.36
C TYR A 17 4.17 8.04 -16.33
N ASN A 18 4.14 9.27 -15.81
CA ASN A 18 4.95 9.74 -14.68
C ASN A 18 4.08 9.96 -13.43
N MET A 19 4.39 9.20 -12.39
CA MET A 19 3.63 9.15 -11.14
C MET A 19 3.88 10.35 -10.20
N PHE A 20 4.92 11.14 -10.41
CA PHE A 20 5.20 12.29 -9.54
C PHE A 20 4.45 13.57 -9.94
N ASN A 21 4.09 13.69 -11.22
CA ASN A 21 3.46 14.90 -11.75
C ASN A 21 2.16 14.62 -12.53
N HIS A 22 1.69 13.36 -12.56
CA HIS A 22 0.50 12.94 -13.29
C HIS A 22 0.59 13.25 -14.80
N HIS A 23 1.76 13.04 -15.40
CA HIS A 23 1.99 13.30 -16.82
C HIS A 23 1.85 12.04 -17.67
N PHE A 24 1.01 12.10 -18.70
CA PHE A 24 0.89 11.11 -19.76
C PHE A 24 1.71 11.57 -20.97
N PHE A 25 2.76 10.83 -21.32
CA PHE A 25 3.70 11.22 -22.38
C PHE A 25 3.06 11.16 -23.77
N ASP A 26 2.11 10.24 -23.96
CA ASP A 26 1.34 10.09 -25.21
C ASP A 26 0.09 11.02 -25.23
N GLY A 27 0.07 12.00 -24.34
CA GLY A 27 -0.91 13.08 -24.32
C GLY A 27 -2.32 12.63 -23.95
N LYS A 28 -3.31 13.27 -24.59
CA LYS A 28 -4.73 13.10 -24.25
C LYS A 28 -5.25 11.69 -24.54
N ALA A 29 -4.77 11.02 -25.59
CA ALA A 29 -5.23 9.69 -25.93
C ALA A 29 -4.99 8.69 -24.78
N ALA A 30 -3.76 8.64 -24.25
CA ALA A 30 -3.44 7.78 -23.11
C ALA A 30 -4.17 8.18 -21.82
N LEU A 31 -4.40 9.49 -21.60
CA LEU A 31 -5.23 9.95 -20.49
C LEU A 31 -6.66 9.43 -20.59
N GLU A 32 -7.27 9.48 -21.78
CA GLU A 32 -8.64 8.98 -22.01
C GLU A 32 -8.72 7.46 -21.88
N VAL A 33 -7.70 6.71 -22.31
CA VAL A 33 -7.61 5.26 -22.06
C VAL A 33 -7.66 4.97 -20.56
N CYS A 34 -6.81 5.65 -19.77
CA CYS A 34 -6.80 5.48 -18.32
C CYS A 34 -8.12 5.90 -17.66
N ARG A 35 -8.72 7.01 -18.10
CA ARG A 35 -10.03 7.47 -17.59
C ARG A 35 -11.12 6.44 -17.89
N THR A 36 -11.19 5.96 -19.13
CA THR A 36 -12.21 4.99 -19.57
C THR A 36 -12.10 3.70 -18.77
N PHE A 37 -10.87 3.18 -18.59
CA PHE A 37 -10.61 2.00 -17.76
C PHE A 37 -11.06 2.18 -16.30
N LEU A 38 -10.78 3.34 -15.69
CA LEU A 38 -11.22 3.62 -14.33
C LEU A 38 -12.74 3.74 -14.20
N GLN A 39 -13.45 4.11 -15.26
CA GLN A 39 -14.89 4.35 -15.26
C GLN A 39 -15.70 3.17 -15.83
N GLU A 40 -15.02 2.16 -16.38
CA GLU A 40 -15.62 0.92 -16.87
C GLU A 40 -16.46 0.26 -15.77
N ASP A 41 -17.60 -0.33 -16.16
CA ASP A 41 -18.57 -0.93 -15.23
C ASP A 41 -18.96 -0.01 -14.05
N LYS A 42 -19.04 1.31 -14.31
CA LYS A 42 -19.29 2.35 -13.30
C LYS A 42 -18.25 2.29 -12.17
N GLY A 43 -17.01 1.97 -12.51
CA GLY A 43 -15.88 1.83 -11.61
C GLY A 43 -15.98 0.67 -10.62
N GLU A 44 -16.86 -0.30 -10.84
CA GLU A 44 -16.93 -1.54 -10.05
C GLU A 44 -15.85 -2.53 -10.50
N GLY A 45 -15.37 -3.37 -9.59
CA GLY A 45 -14.34 -4.38 -9.92
C GLY A 45 -12.91 -3.84 -10.11
N VAL A 46 -12.68 -2.53 -9.96
CA VAL A 46 -11.36 -1.90 -10.14
C VAL A 46 -10.63 -1.72 -8.80
N ILE A 47 -9.32 -2.02 -8.79
CA ILE A 47 -8.39 -1.71 -7.69
C ILE A 47 -7.12 -1.08 -8.26
N MET A 48 -6.62 -0.01 -7.63
CA MET A 48 -5.33 0.58 -7.99
C MET A 48 -4.22 -0.05 -7.13
N VAL A 49 -3.25 -0.70 -7.76
CA VAL A 49 -2.07 -1.25 -7.08
C VAL A 49 -0.83 -0.44 -7.46
N THR A 50 -0.06 0.03 -6.49
CA THR A 50 1.12 0.86 -6.71
C THR A 50 2.32 0.39 -5.90
N ASP A 51 3.50 0.39 -6.52
CA ASP A 51 4.79 0.21 -5.86
C ASP A 51 5.77 1.31 -6.32
N PRO A 52 5.58 2.56 -5.86
CA PRO A 52 6.38 3.69 -6.30
C PRO A 52 7.82 3.64 -5.77
N PRO A 53 8.77 4.31 -6.44
CA PRO A 53 10.15 4.36 -5.97
C PRO A 53 10.25 4.98 -4.57
N PHE A 54 10.82 4.22 -3.63
CA PHE A 54 10.88 4.57 -2.20
C PHE A 54 11.71 5.81 -1.87
N GLY A 55 12.64 6.19 -2.74
CA GLY A 55 13.45 7.41 -2.61
C GLY A 55 12.69 8.69 -3.00
N GLY A 56 11.49 8.57 -3.56
CA GLY A 56 10.65 9.70 -3.92
C GLY A 56 9.93 10.36 -2.74
N LEU A 57 9.43 11.57 -2.97
CA LEU A 57 8.61 12.28 -1.99
C LEU A 57 7.20 11.68 -1.95
N VAL A 58 6.73 11.31 -0.75
CA VAL A 58 5.39 10.74 -0.50
C VAL A 58 4.26 11.70 -0.91
N GLU A 59 4.48 13.00 -0.75
CA GLU A 59 3.47 14.02 -0.99
C GLU A 59 3.08 14.16 -2.48
N PRO A 60 4.02 14.33 -3.44
CA PRO A 60 3.69 14.31 -4.87
C PRO A 60 3.00 13.03 -5.34
N LEU A 61 3.37 11.88 -4.77
CA LEU A 61 2.69 10.61 -5.05
C LEU A 61 1.25 10.66 -4.57
N ALA A 62 1.00 11.11 -3.33
CA ALA A 62 -0.34 11.25 -2.79
C ALA A 62 -1.20 12.24 -3.61
N VAL A 63 -0.64 13.36 -4.06
CA VAL A 63 -1.32 14.31 -4.95
C VAL A 63 -1.72 13.64 -6.25
N THR A 64 -0.82 12.86 -6.85
CA THR A 64 -1.08 12.15 -8.11
C THR A 64 -2.12 11.03 -7.95
N PHE A 65 -2.08 10.28 -6.85
CA PHE A 65 -3.12 9.28 -6.54
C PHE A 65 -4.49 9.94 -6.33
N LYS A 66 -4.56 11.12 -5.71
CA LYS A 66 -5.82 11.88 -5.59
C LYS A 66 -6.38 12.30 -6.95
N LYS A 67 -5.53 12.61 -7.94
CA LYS A 67 -5.98 12.88 -9.32
C LYS A 67 -6.57 11.64 -9.98
N LEU A 68 -5.95 10.47 -9.80
CA LEU A 68 -6.50 9.19 -10.29
C LEU A 68 -7.85 8.86 -9.63
N ILE A 69 -7.96 9.05 -8.31
CA ILE A 69 -9.23 8.89 -7.57
C ILE A 69 -10.29 9.86 -8.09
N ALA A 70 -9.94 11.11 -8.39
CA ALA A 70 -10.87 12.09 -8.93
C ALA A 70 -11.43 11.66 -10.29
N MET A 71 -10.57 11.18 -11.21
CA MET A 71 -11.02 10.64 -12.50
C MET A 71 -11.95 9.43 -12.33
N TRP A 72 -11.66 8.52 -11.41
CA TRP A 72 -12.55 7.40 -11.09
C TRP A 72 -13.91 7.88 -10.55
N LYS A 73 -13.92 8.92 -9.70
CA LYS A 73 -15.16 9.50 -9.13
C LYS A 73 -16.06 10.18 -10.16
N GLU A 74 -15.50 10.73 -11.23
CA GLU A 74 -16.27 11.40 -12.29
C GLU A 74 -17.27 10.46 -12.99
N GLY A 75 -16.95 9.16 -13.06
CA GLY A 75 -17.83 8.13 -13.65
C GLY A 75 -18.91 7.58 -12.70
N GLN A 76 -18.96 8.07 -11.45
CA GLN A 76 -19.85 7.53 -10.40
C GLN A 76 -21.18 8.28 -10.34
N SER A 77 -22.27 7.58 -10.00
CA SER A 77 -23.58 8.18 -9.71
C SER A 77 -23.61 8.95 -8.37
N GLN A 78 -24.63 9.79 -8.14
CA GLN A 78 -24.77 10.55 -6.88
C GLN A 78 -24.89 9.66 -5.63
N ASP A 79 -25.48 8.47 -5.75
CA ASP A 79 -25.63 7.51 -4.64
C ASP A 79 -24.29 6.85 -4.20
N SER A 80 -23.24 6.99 -5.01
CA SER A 80 -21.90 6.42 -4.76
C SER A 80 -20.94 7.38 -4.06
N SER A 81 -21.42 8.52 -3.55
CA SER A 81 -20.58 9.55 -2.90
C SER A 81 -19.76 9.04 -1.70
N GLN A 82 -20.17 7.93 -1.08
CA GLN A 82 -19.46 7.29 0.03
C GLN A 82 -18.43 6.23 -0.40
N LYS A 83 -18.44 5.78 -1.67
CA LYS A 83 -17.47 4.78 -2.14
C LYS A 83 -16.10 5.46 -2.40
N GLU A 84 -15.03 4.83 -1.93
CA GLU A 84 -13.66 5.17 -2.30
C GLU A 84 -13.11 4.11 -3.26
N LEU A 85 -12.30 4.53 -4.24
CA LEU A 85 -11.52 3.62 -5.08
C LEU A 85 -10.69 2.70 -4.15
N PRO A 86 -10.79 1.36 -4.27
CA PRO A 86 -9.91 0.44 -3.56
C PRO A 86 -8.45 0.63 -4.01
N ILE A 87 -7.53 0.74 -3.05
CA ILE A 87 -6.11 0.99 -3.33
C ILE A 87 -5.23 0.06 -2.50
N PHE A 88 -4.23 -0.54 -3.16
CA PHE A 88 -3.05 -1.13 -2.53
C PHE A 88 -1.83 -0.27 -2.84
N TRP A 89 -1.34 0.45 -1.84
CA TRP A 89 -0.09 1.19 -1.92
C TRP A 89 1.00 0.40 -1.20
N ILE A 90 1.89 -0.21 -1.97
CA ILE A 90 3.06 -0.95 -1.48
C ILE A 90 4.16 0.05 -1.15
N PHE A 91 4.54 0.14 0.12
CA PHE A 91 5.53 1.13 0.57
C PHE A 91 6.19 0.73 1.91
N PRO A 92 7.33 1.32 2.29
CA PRO A 92 8.00 0.96 3.53
C PRO A 92 7.19 1.37 4.77
N TYR A 93 7.11 0.50 5.78
CA TYR A 93 6.26 0.67 6.96
C TYR A 93 6.55 1.97 7.75
N PHE A 94 7.78 2.48 7.67
CA PHE A 94 8.19 3.69 8.39
C PHE A 94 7.60 4.98 7.79
N PHE A 95 6.93 4.90 6.64
CA PHE A 95 6.15 6.00 6.05
C PHE A 95 4.67 6.00 6.43
N GLU A 96 4.19 5.03 7.23
CA GLU A 96 2.78 4.92 7.63
C GLU A 96 2.18 6.26 8.07
N PHE A 97 2.88 6.99 8.94
CA PHE A 97 2.39 8.27 9.45
C PHE A 97 2.12 9.27 8.32
N ARG A 98 3.06 9.41 7.36
CA ARG A 98 2.89 10.33 6.23
C ARG A 98 1.79 9.87 5.28
N ILE A 99 1.70 8.57 5.00
CA ILE A 99 0.64 8.02 4.15
C ILE A 99 -0.74 8.34 4.75
N ARG A 100 -0.92 8.09 6.06
CA ARG A 100 -2.19 8.32 6.76
C ARG A 100 -2.55 9.80 6.89
N GLN A 101 -1.59 10.72 6.84
CA GLN A 101 -1.89 12.16 6.74
C GLN A 101 -2.60 12.50 5.42
N PHE A 102 -2.25 11.85 4.32
CA PHE A 102 -2.89 12.08 3.03
C PHE A 102 -4.12 11.20 2.79
N PHE A 103 -4.13 9.99 3.34
CA PHE A 103 -5.19 8.99 3.22
C PHE A 103 -5.56 8.41 4.61
N PRO A 104 -6.41 9.11 5.38
CA PRO A 104 -6.74 8.70 6.75
C PRO A 104 -7.44 7.33 6.86
N SER A 105 -8.15 6.90 5.79
CA SER A 105 -8.82 5.61 5.69
C SER A 105 -7.85 4.43 5.54
N PHE A 106 -6.56 4.69 5.24
CA PHE A 106 -5.61 3.62 5.00
C PHE A 106 -5.15 2.96 6.30
N CYS A 107 -5.09 1.63 6.26
CA CYS A 107 -4.44 0.79 7.26
C CYS A 107 -3.24 0.07 6.65
N MET A 108 -2.30 -0.36 7.50
CA MET A 108 -1.13 -1.13 7.09
C MET A 108 -1.36 -2.61 7.38
N LEU A 109 -1.27 -3.46 6.36
CA LEU A 109 -1.28 -4.91 6.51
C LEU A 109 0.07 -5.41 7.01
N ASP A 110 0.09 -6.57 7.68
CA ASP A 110 1.34 -7.12 8.22
C ASP A 110 2.16 -7.91 7.19
N TYR A 111 1.62 -8.10 5.99
CA TYR A 111 2.26 -8.84 4.91
C TYR A 111 3.57 -8.18 4.49
N GLN A 112 4.65 -8.95 4.53
CA GLN A 112 5.99 -8.53 4.18
C GLN A 112 6.22 -8.80 2.69
N VAL A 113 6.15 -7.74 1.87
CA VAL A 113 6.42 -7.86 0.43
C VAL A 113 7.92 -8.05 0.24
N ASP A 114 8.32 -9.22 -0.26
CA ASP A 114 9.72 -9.56 -0.56
C ASP A 114 10.06 -9.25 -2.02
N TYR A 115 11.33 -8.94 -2.29
CA TYR A 115 11.80 -8.49 -3.61
C TYR A 115 12.98 -9.33 -4.11
N ASP A 116 12.91 -9.78 -5.36
CA ASP A 116 13.95 -10.62 -6.00
C ASP A 116 15.29 -9.93 -6.26
N ASN A 117 15.42 -8.61 -6.11
CA ASN A 117 16.66 -7.91 -6.47
C ASN A 117 16.97 -6.64 -5.65
N HIS A 118 16.28 -6.39 -4.52
CA HIS A 118 16.49 -5.15 -3.77
C HIS A 118 17.54 -5.31 -2.64
N ALA A 119 18.68 -4.64 -2.76
CA ALA A 119 19.82 -4.75 -1.83
C ALA A 119 19.49 -4.49 -0.35
N LEU A 120 18.51 -3.61 -0.08
CA LEU A 120 18.05 -3.29 1.28
C LEU A 120 16.78 -4.04 1.73
N TYR A 121 16.07 -4.69 0.80
CA TYR A 121 14.71 -5.24 1.01
C TYR A 121 14.59 -6.71 0.60
N LYS A 122 15.71 -7.45 0.70
CA LYS A 122 15.79 -8.89 0.49
C LYS A 122 15.95 -9.66 1.80
N HIS A 123 15.35 -10.84 1.86
CA HIS A 123 15.75 -11.90 2.77
C HIS A 123 17.12 -12.48 2.36
N GLY A 124 18.14 -12.46 3.24
CA GLY A 124 19.44 -13.07 2.91
C GLY A 124 20.59 -12.81 3.88
N LYS A 125 21.70 -13.54 3.71
CA LYS A 125 22.91 -13.54 4.58
C LYS A 125 23.62 -12.17 4.68
N THR A 126 23.40 -11.28 3.73
CA THR A 126 24.01 -9.92 3.67
C THR A 126 22.98 -8.79 3.76
N GLY A 127 21.68 -9.09 3.92
CA GLY A 127 20.56 -8.14 3.98
C GLY A 127 19.88 -8.06 5.36
N ARG A 128 18.80 -7.28 5.47
CA ARG A 128 17.94 -7.32 6.68
C ARG A 128 17.21 -8.66 6.72
N LYS A 129 17.05 -9.25 7.92
CA LYS A 129 16.29 -10.51 8.11
C LYS A 129 14.83 -10.45 7.65
N GLN A 130 14.25 -9.28 7.38
CA GLN A 130 12.84 -9.11 6.99
C GLN A 130 12.70 -7.87 6.11
N SER A 131 11.84 -7.94 5.07
CA SER A 131 11.54 -6.78 4.23
C SER A 131 10.83 -5.71 5.07
N PRO A 132 11.14 -4.42 4.91
CA PRO A 132 10.41 -3.32 5.54
C PRO A 132 9.21 -2.85 4.70
N VAL A 133 8.93 -3.48 3.56
CA VAL A 133 7.84 -3.07 2.67
C VAL A 133 6.54 -3.76 3.08
N ARG A 134 5.46 -2.98 3.18
CA ARG A 134 4.11 -3.42 3.56
C ARG A 134 3.09 -2.92 2.54
N ILE A 135 1.88 -3.44 2.63
CA ILE A 135 0.74 -2.97 1.85
C ILE A 135 -0.08 -2.01 2.71
N PHE A 136 -0.33 -0.80 2.20
CA PHE A 136 -1.28 0.16 2.75
C PHE A 136 -2.57 0.15 1.93
N THR A 137 -3.73 0.07 2.58
CA THR A 137 -5.01 -0.02 1.87
C THR A 137 -6.17 0.58 2.64
N ASN A 138 -7.17 1.08 1.93
CA ASN A 138 -8.49 1.44 2.46
C ASN A 138 -9.46 0.24 2.51
N ILE A 139 -9.06 -0.94 2.03
CA ILE A 139 -9.85 -2.17 2.20
C ILE A 139 -9.81 -2.61 3.67
N PRO A 140 -10.95 -2.98 4.27
CA PRO A 140 -10.98 -3.51 5.64
C PRO A 140 -10.03 -4.71 5.81
N PRO A 141 -9.11 -4.68 6.78
CA PRO A 141 -8.06 -5.70 6.91
C PRO A 141 -8.60 -7.08 7.30
N ASN A 142 -9.84 -7.16 7.80
CA ASN A 142 -10.52 -8.43 8.07
C ASN A 142 -10.94 -9.19 6.79
N LYS A 143 -11.02 -8.50 5.64
CA LYS A 143 -11.33 -9.10 4.33
C LYS A 143 -10.10 -9.67 3.64
N ILE A 144 -8.90 -9.40 4.15
CA ILE A 144 -7.64 -9.81 3.52
C ILE A 144 -7.02 -10.95 4.32
N ILE A 145 -6.96 -12.12 3.70
CA ILE A 145 -6.35 -13.33 4.26
C ILE A 145 -4.88 -13.36 3.86
N LEU A 146 -3.99 -13.57 4.83
CA LEU A 146 -2.56 -13.76 4.57
C LEU A 146 -2.19 -15.25 4.65
N PRO A 147 -1.22 -15.71 3.83
CA PRO A 147 -0.87 -17.13 3.71
C PRO A 147 -0.33 -17.71 5.01
N SER A 148 -1.03 -18.68 5.59
CA SER A 148 -0.62 -19.32 6.87
C SER A 148 0.70 -20.09 6.75
N GLU A 149 0.92 -20.68 5.58
CA GLU A 149 2.10 -21.43 5.16
C GLU A 149 3.38 -20.57 5.15
N GLU A 150 3.24 -19.24 5.03
CA GLU A 150 4.35 -18.29 5.12
C GLU A 150 4.54 -17.70 6.53
N GLY A 151 3.85 -18.25 7.55
CA GLY A 151 4.00 -17.82 8.93
C GLY A 151 3.14 -16.60 9.31
N TYR A 152 1.93 -16.52 8.77
CA TYR A 152 0.91 -15.55 9.21
C TYR A 152 -0.23 -16.25 9.97
N ARG A 153 -0.83 -15.54 10.92
CA ARG A 153 -1.97 -16.01 11.71
C ARG A 153 -3.03 -14.93 11.86
N PHE A 154 -4.28 -15.33 12.04
CA PHE A 154 -5.35 -14.40 12.36
C PHE A 154 -5.27 -13.95 13.83
N CYS A 155 -5.35 -12.64 14.08
CA CYS A 155 -5.53 -12.09 15.42
C CYS A 155 -7.02 -11.79 15.65
N PRO A 156 -7.71 -12.51 16.56
CA PRO A 156 -9.14 -12.29 16.80
C PRO A 156 -9.46 -10.96 17.49
N LEU A 157 -8.52 -10.38 18.24
CA LEU A 157 -8.73 -9.09 18.92
C LEU A 157 -8.64 -7.92 17.93
N CYS A 158 -7.68 -7.96 17.00
CA CYS A 158 -7.52 -6.93 15.96
C CYS A 158 -8.36 -7.20 14.70
N GLN A 159 -8.97 -8.39 14.58
CA GLN A 159 -9.71 -8.83 13.39
C GLN A 159 -8.89 -8.67 12.09
N ARG A 160 -7.62 -9.11 12.11
CA ARG A 160 -6.72 -9.05 10.94
C ARG A 160 -5.66 -10.13 11.01
N TYR A 161 -5.09 -10.49 9.87
CA TYR A 161 -3.90 -11.34 9.82
C TYR A 161 -2.63 -10.57 10.19
N VAL A 162 -1.76 -11.24 10.95
CA VAL A 162 -0.50 -10.73 11.47
C VAL A 162 0.60 -11.78 11.32
N SER A 163 1.85 -11.35 11.28
CA SER A 163 3.02 -12.23 11.34
C SER A 163 2.97 -13.06 12.64
N LEU A 164 3.41 -14.32 12.57
CA LEU A 164 3.39 -15.26 13.69
C LEU A 164 4.00 -14.66 14.96
N GLU A 165 5.13 -13.99 14.81
CA GLU A 165 5.95 -13.36 15.85
C GLU A 165 5.40 -12.00 16.36
N ASN A 166 4.42 -11.42 15.67
CA ASN A 166 3.79 -10.15 16.05
C ASN A 166 2.75 -10.38 17.16
N GLN A 167 3.19 -10.24 18.42
CA GLN A 167 2.32 -10.42 19.59
C GLN A 167 1.38 -9.23 19.78
N HIS A 168 0.11 -9.52 20.10
CA HIS A 168 -0.87 -8.49 20.45
C HIS A 168 -0.46 -7.82 21.76
N CYS A 169 -0.38 -6.49 21.76
CA CYS A 169 -0.17 -5.73 22.99
C CYS A 169 -1.53 -5.40 23.61
N GLU A 170 -1.80 -5.95 24.79
CA GLU A 170 -3.04 -5.70 25.53
C GLU A 170 -3.18 -4.23 25.94
N HIS A 171 -2.08 -3.56 26.32
CA HIS A 171 -2.10 -2.15 26.71
C HIS A 171 -2.36 -1.18 25.55
N CYS A 172 -1.89 -1.51 24.34
CA CYS A 172 -2.17 -0.72 23.14
C CYS A 172 -3.42 -1.19 22.38
N ASN A 173 -4.00 -2.32 22.80
CA ASN A 173 -5.03 -3.06 22.09
C ASN A 173 -4.74 -3.25 20.58
N SER A 174 -3.50 -3.61 20.26
CA SER A 174 -3.06 -3.74 18.86
C SER A 174 -1.85 -4.68 18.73
N CYS A 175 -1.78 -5.40 17.61
CA CYS A 175 -0.55 -6.03 17.13
C CYS A 175 0.35 -4.94 16.52
N THR A 176 1.28 -4.41 17.31
CA THR A 176 1.99 -3.15 17.03
C THR A 176 3.33 -3.33 16.32
N SER A 177 3.87 -4.55 16.27
CA SER A 177 5.13 -4.77 15.58
C SER A 177 4.96 -4.49 14.09
N LYS A 178 5.90 -3.72 13.54
CA LYS A 178 5.92 -3.37 12.11
C LYS A 178 6.99 -4.13 11.34
N ASP A 179 7.97 -4.68 12.05
CA ASP A 179 9.11 -5.40 11.49
C ASP A 179 9.07 -6.90 11.84
N GLY A 180 7.87 -7.43 12.13
CA GLY A 180 7.61 -8.85 12.38
C GLY A 180 8.37 -9.45 13.57
N ARG A 181 8.91 -8.64 14.48
CA ARG A 181 9.56 -9.08 15.73
C ARG A 181 8.69 -8.75 16.93
N LYS A 182 8.93 -9.39 18.07
CA LYS A 182 8.29 -8.96 19.33
C LYS A 182 8.74 -7.54 19.72
N TRP A 183 7.77 -6.64 19.91
CA TRP A 183 7.98 -5.28 20.43
C TRP A 183 7.61 -5.22 21.92
N ASN A 184 8.19 -4.24 22.64
CA ASN A 184 7.95 -4.04 24.06
C ASN A 184 7.06 -2.80 24.28
N HIS A 185 6.09 -2.89 25.19
CA HIS A 185 5.28 -1.74 25.58
C HIS A 185 6.06 -0.84 26.55
N CYS A 186 6.19 0.45 26.22
CA CYS A 186 6.70 1.45 27.14
C CYS A 186 5.52 2.17 27.81
N PHE A 187 5.36 1.98 29.13
CA PHE A 187 4.26 2.55 29.91
C PHE A 187 4.34 4.08 30.02
N LEU A 188 5.54 4.64 30.04
CA LEU A 188 5.75 6.09 30.11
C LEU A 188 5.29 6.77 28.81
N CYS A 189 5.70 6.22 27.65
CA CYS A 189 5.32 6.74 26.35
C CYS A 189 3.95 6.27 25.87
N LYS A 190 3.33 5.30 26.55
CA LYS A 190 2.06 4.66 26.19
C LYS A 190 2.05 4.11 24.76
N LYS A 191 3.17 3.52 24.33
CA LYS A 191 3.34 2.95 22.99
C LYS A 191 4.30 1.77 22.99
N CYS A 192 4.12 0.88 22.02
CA CYS A 192 5.09 -0.17 21.76
C CYS A 192 6.29 0.38 20.99
N VAL A 193 7.48 -0.08 21.35
CA VAL A 193 8.76 0.29 20.73
C VAL A 193 9.54 -0.96 20.36
N LYS A 194 10.52 -0.79 19.46
CA LYS A 194 11.45 -1.87 19.12
C LYS A 194 12.18 -2.35 20.39
N PRO A 195 12.51 -3.65 20.49
CA PRO A 195 13.19 -4.20 21.66
C PRO A 195 14.59 -3.62 21.89
N SER A 196 15.19 -2.98 20.88
CA SER A 196 16.49 -2.31 20.97
C SER A 196 16.41 -0.87 21.47
N TRP A 197 15.22 -0.34 21.76
CA TRP A 197 15.04 1.01 22.31
C TRP A 197 14.88 0.90 23.82
N ILE A 198 15.59 1.78 24.55
CA ILE A 198 15.56 1.89 26.02
C ILE A 198 14.69 3.09 26.39
#